data_AF-A0A2V9VCJ1-F1
#
_entry.id   AF-A0A2V9VCJ1-F1
#
_cell.length_a   1.000
_cell.length_b   1.000
_cell.length_c   1.000
_cell.angle_alpha   90.00
_cell.angle_beta   90.00
_cell.angle_gamma   90.00
#
_symmetry.space_group_name_H-M   'P 1'
#
loop_
_entity.id
_entity.type
_entity.pdbx_description
1 polymer ?
#
loop_
_entity_poly.entity_id
_entity_poly.type
_entity_poly.pdbx_seq_one_letter_code
_entity_poly.pdbx_strand_id
1 'polypeptide(L)'
;PASGHLLGVLGGFIWGTGTVFNMVAASLTGVAISYAIGQSAPMVAALWGVLVWKEFAGAGSRSKMYLVLMFVFYGLAILLIAKANG
;
A
#
# COMPACT_ATOMS: atom_id res chain seq x y z
N PRO A 1 27.61 -6.06 -8.92
CA PRO A 1 27.79 -7.32 -8.14
C PRO A 1 26.59 -8.27 -8.35
N ALA A 2 26.83 -9.58 -8.49
CA ALA A 2 25.78 -10.57 -8.75
C ALA A 2 24.64 -10.58 -7.71
N SER A 3 24.94 -10.23 -6.45
CA SER A 3 23.94 -10.05 -5.38
C SER A 3 22.93 -8.93 -5.67
N GLY A 4 23.36 -7.83 -6.29
CA GLY A 4 22.49 -6.74 -6.70
C GLY A 4 21.56 -7.13 -7.86
N HIS A 5 22.01 -7.99 -8.76
CA HIS A 5 21.16 -8.53 -9.83
C HIS A 5 20.08 -9.47 -9.28
N LEU A 6 20.41 -10.31 -8.30
CA LEU A 6 19.43 -11.21 -7.68
C LEU A 6 18.35 -10.46 -6.90
N LEU A 7 18.74 -9.43 -6.15
CA LEU A 7 17.79 -8.52 -5.48
C LEU A 7 16.93 -7.76 -6.50
N GLY A 8 17.52 -7.35 -7.63
CA GLY A 8 16.79 -6.73 -8.74
C GLY A 8 15.76 -7.64 -9.37
N VAL A 9 16.09 -8.92 -9.60
CA VAL A 9 15.14 -9.92 -10.13
C VAL A 9 14.02 -10.20 -9.14
N LEU A 10 14.33 -10.34 -7.84
CA LEU A 10 13.31 -10.50 -6.78
C LEU A 10 12.38 -9.28 -6.70
N GLY A 11 12.94 -8.07 -6.70
CA GLY A 11 12.16 -6.83 -6.71
C GLY A 11 11.29 -6.70 -7.96
N GLY A 12 11.83 -7.07 -9.13
CA GLY A 12 11.10 -7.11 -10.39
C GLY A 12 9.96 -8.12 -10.38
N PHE A 13 10.15 -9.29 -9.76
CA PHE A 13 9.09 -10.30 -9.63
C PHE A 13 7.96 -9.84 -8.69
N ILE A 14 8.31 -9.21 -7.56
CA ILE A 14 7.32 -8.64 -6.63
C ILE A 14 6.53 -7.52 -7.32
N TRP A 15 7.23 -6.62 -8.02
CA TRP A 15 6.58 -5.52 -8.73
C TRP A 15 5.69 -6.03 -9.86
N GLY A 16 6.20 -6.94 -10.70
CA GLY A 16 5.46 -7.51 -11.82
C GLY A 16 4.19 -8.25 -11.38
N THR A 17 4.27 -9.07 -10.34
CA THR A 17 3.08 -9.76 -9.79
C THR A 17 2.07 -8.77 -9.22
N GLY A 18 2.52 -7.75 -8.50
CA GLY A 18 1.66 -6.66 -8.02
C GLY A 18 0.93 -5.92 -9.15
N THR A 19 1.64 -5.59 -10.23
CA THR A 19 1.05 -4.93 -11.41
C THR A 19 0.02 -5.81 -12.10
N VAL A 20 0.28 -7.12 -12.26
CA VAL A 20 -0.68 -8.06 -12.85
C VAL A 20 -1.97 -8.09 -12.02
N PHE A 21 -1.87 -8.23 -10.69
CA PHE A 21 -3.05 -8.20 -9.83
C PHE A 21 -3.81 -6.87 -9.90
N ASN A 22 -3.11 -5.73 -9.97
CA ASN A 22 -3.74 -4.43 -10.12
C ASN A 22 -4.52 -4.30 -11.45
N MET A 23 -3.96 -4.80 -12.56
CA MET A 23 -4.63 -4.79 -13.85
C MET A 23 -5.85 -5.73 -13.87
N VAL A 24 -5.76 -6.91 -13.25
CA VAL A 24 -6.91 -7.83 -13.11
C VAL A 24 -8.03 -7.18 -12.30
N ALA A 25 -7.69 -6.54 -11.16
CA ALA A 25 -8.68 -5.81 -10.37
C ALA A 25 -9.31 -4.65 -11.19
N ALA A 26 -8.53 -3.92 -11.98
CA ALA A 26 -9.03 -2.84 -12.84
C ALA A 26 -10.05 -3.34 -13.87
N SER A 27 -9.88 -4.55 -14.39
CA SER A 27 -10.80 -5.16 -15.35
C SER A 27 -12.16 -5.53 -14.73
N LEU A 28 -12.20 -5.78 -13.42
CA LEU A 28 -13.39 -6.21 -12.68
C LEU A 28 -14.13 -5.03 -12.02
N THR A 29 -13.40 -4.07 -11.46
CA THR A 29 -13.97 -2.97 -10.66
C THR A 29 -13.92 -1.61 -11.37
N GLY A 30 -13.31 -1.53 -12.55
CA GLY A 30 -13.05 -0.28 -13.25
C GLY A 30 -11.72 0.37 -12.84
N VAL A 31 -11.17 1.18 -13.76
CA VAL A 31 -9.84 1.82 -13.65
C VAL A 31 -9.74 2.73 -12.42
N ALA A 32 -10.81 3.47 -12.10
CA ALA A 32 -10.81 4.41 -10.98
C ALA A 32 -10.67 3.70 -9.62
N ILE A 33 -11.38 2.59 -9.40
CA ILE A 33 -11.32 1.82 -8.15
C ILE A 33 -9.96 1.11 -8.04
N SER A 34 -9.46 0.51 -9.12
CA SER A 34 -8.15 -0.15 -9.08
C SER A 34 -6.99 0.82 -8.85
N TYR A 35 -7.07 2.04 -9.40
CA TYR A 35 -6.09 3.07 -9.12
C TYR A 35 -6.11 3.47 -7.64
N ALA A 36 -7.30 3.66 -7.05
CA ALA A 36 -7.45 3.96 -5.63
C ALA A 36 -6.88 2.86 -4.71
N ILE A 37 -7.11 1.58 -5.04
CA ILE A 37 -6.52 0.44 -4.32
C ILE A 37 -5.00 0.44 -4.48
N GLY A 38 -4.47 0.69 -5.69
CA GLY A 38 -3.03 0.79 -5.94
C GLY A 38 -2.36 1.91 -5.15
N GLN A 39 -3.03 3.05 -4.99
CA GLN A 39 -2.56 4.15 -4.15
C GLN A 39 -2.55 3.80 -2.65
N SER A 40 -3.13 2.67 -2.23
CA SER A 40 -3.09 2.20 -0.83
C SER A 40 -1.80 1.44 -0.48
N ALA A 41 -0.89 1.24 -1.44
CA ALA A 41 0.44 0.65 -1.20
C ALA A 41 1.25 1.31 -0.05
N PRO A 42 1.21 2.64 0.17
CA PRO A 42 1.87 3.28 1.30
C PRO A 42 1.36 2.80 2.66
N MET A 43 0.10 2.38 2.77
CA MET A 43 -0.44 1.81 4.01
C MET A 43 0.17 0.45 4.32
N VAL A 44 0.36 -0.39 3.29
CA VAL A 44 0.99 -1.71 3.43
C VAL A 44 2.46 -1.55 3.83
N ALA A 45 3.17 -0.62 3.21
CA ALA A 45 4.54 -0.26 3.58
C ALA A 45 4.61 0.27 5.04
N ALA A 46 3.69 1.12 5.45
CA ALA A 46 3.62 1.63 6.81
C ALA A 46 3.33 0.52 7.83
N LEU A 47 2.41 -0.42 7.53
CA LEU A 47 2.15 -1.60 8.37
C LEU A 47 3.40 -2.45 8.55
N TRP A 48 4.14 -2.69 7.47
CA TRP A 48 5.40 -3.44 7.51
C TRP A 48 6.45 -2.77 8.40
N GLY A 49 6.63 -1.45 8.29
CA GLY A 49 7.52 -0.67 9.16
C GLY A 49 7.10 -0.71 10.64
N VAL A 50 5.79 -0.63 10.92
CA VAL A 50 5.25 -0.70 12.28
C VAL A 50 5.37 -2.10 12.90
N LEU A 51 5.04 -3.16 12.15
CA LEU A 51 4.92 -4.51 12.69
C LEU A 51 6.24 -5.28 12.68
N VAL A 52 6.99 -5.22 11.58
CA VAL A 52 8.22 -6.02 11.42
C VAL A 52 9.44 -5.28 11.93
N TRP A 53 9.58 -3.99 11.56
CA TRP A 53 10.72 -3.17 12.02
C TRP A 53 10.46 -2.49 13.37
N LYS A 54 9.20 -2.39 13.82
CA LYS A 54 8.81 -1.64 15.02
C LYS A 54 9.38 -0.21 15.02
N GLU A 55 9.40 0.40 13.83
CA GLU A 55 10.11 1.65 13.56
C GLU A 55 9.59 2.82 14.42
N PHE A 56 8.35 2.72 14.90
CA PHE A 56 7.70 3.73 15.75
C PHE A 56 7.72 3.41 17.26
N ALA A 57 8.47 2.40 17.71
CA ALA A 57 8.51 2.01 19.12
C ALA A 57 8.97 3.16 20.05
N GLY A 58 10.00 3.92 19.64
CA GLY A 58 10.50 5.11 20.35
C GLY A 58 9.95 6.45 19.85
N ALA A 59 9.04 6.44 18.86
CA ALA A 59 8.50 7.67 18.30
C ALA A 59 7.52 8.36 19.26
N GLY A 60 7.60 9.69 19.35
CA GLY A 60 6.72 10.49 20.20
C GLY A 60 5.24 10.36 19.82
N SER A 61 4.34 10.65 20.77
CA SER A 61 2.89 10.44 20.61
C SER A 61 2.28 11.13 19.38
N ARG A 62 2.86 12.26 18.94
CA ARG A 62 2.43 12.96 17.71
C ARG A 62 2.66 12.12 16.45
N SER A 63 3.80 11.44 16.33
CA SER A 63 4.09 10.60 15.16
C SER A 63 3.14 9.40 15.08
N LYS A 64 2.85 8.78 16.22
CA LYS A 64 1.85 7.70 16.31
C LYS A 64 0.45 8.20 15.93
N MET A 65 0.10 9.41 16.36
CA MET A 65 -1.18 10.05 16.01
C MET A 65 -1.30 10.30 14.51
N TYR A 66 -0.26 10.83 13.85
CA TYR A 66 -0.27 11.02 12.39
C TYR A 66 -0.36 9.69 11.63
N LEU A 67 0.29 8.66 12.13
CA LEU A 67 0.22 7.33 11.53
C LEU A 67 -1.20 6.77 11.62
N VAL A 68 -1.86 6.87 12.77
CA VAL A 68 -3.28 6.49 12.93
C VAL A 68 -4.18 7.32 12.02
N LEU A 69 -4.01 8.66 11.98
CA LEU A 69 -4.78 9.55 11.10
C LEU A 69 -4.64 9.17 9.62
N MET A 70 -3.45 8.79 9.19
CA MET A 70 -3.21 8.31 7.82
C MET A 70 -4.08 7.09 7.50
N PHE A 71 -4.11 6.07 8.36
CA PHE A 71 -4.95 4.88 8.16
C PHE A 71 -6.44 5.22 8.16
N VAL A 72 -6.88 6.13 9.04
CA VAL A 72 -8.28 6.57 9.12
C VAL A 72 -8.71 7.29 7.84
N PHE A 73 -7.93 8.26 7.36
CA PHE A 73 -8.26 9.02 6.15
C PHE A 73 -8.21 8.16 4.90
N TYR A 74 -7.25 7.24 4.78
CA TYR A 74 -7.22 6.28 3.68
C TYR A 74 -8.42 5.33 3.70
N GLY A 75 -8.77 4.80 4.88
CA GLY A 75 -9.96 3.95 5.02
C GLY A 75 -11.25 4.69 4.63
N LEU A 76 -11.38 5.95 5.05
CA LEU A 76 -12.47 6.84 4.63
C LEU A 76 -12.48 7.06 3.11
N ALA A 77 -11.33 7.31 2.48
CA ALA A 77 -11.24 7.48 1.04
C ALA A 77 -11.71 6.24 0.27
N ILE A 78 -11.28 5.05 0.69
CA ILE A 78 -11.71 3.78 0.08
C ILE A 78 -13.22 3.59 0.25
N LEU A 79 -13.78 3.86 1.44
CA LEU A 79 -15.21 3.76 1.71
C LEU A 79 -16.03 4.72 0.83
N LEU A 80 -15.57 5.97 0.68
CA LEU A 80 -16.22 6.96 -0.17
C LEU A 80 -16.19 6.55 -1.64
N ILE A 81 -15.07 6.01 -2.13
CA ILE A 81 -14.93 5.52 -3.50
C ILE A 81 -15.82 4.30 -3.75
N ALA A 82 -15.90 3.37 -2.78
CA ALA A 82 -16.78 2.21 -2.87
C ALA A 82 -18.26 2.64 -2.92
N LYS A 83 -18.65 3.62 -2.10
CA LYS A 83 -20.03 4.14 -2.06
C LYS A 83 -20.38 4.97 -3.30
N ALA A 84 -19.42 5.62 -3.93
CA ALA A 84 -19.64 6.39 -5.16
C ALA A 84 -19.81 5.51 -6.41
N ASN A 85 -19.42 4.24 -6.36
CA ASN A 85 -19.51 3.28 -7.47
C ASN A 85 -20.66 2.27 -7.34
N GLY A 86 -21.47 2.35 -6.27
CA GLY A 86 -22.72 1.59 -6.12
C GLY A 86 -23.93 2.49 -6.33
#